data_AF-A0A5K0VZQ5-F1
#
_entry.id   AF-A0A5K0VZQ5-F1
#
_cell.length_a   1.000
_cell.length_b   1.000
_cell.length_c   1.000
_cell.angle_alpha   90.00
_cell.angle_beta   90.00
_cell.angle_gamma   90.00
#
_symmetry.space_group_name_H-M   'P 1'
#
loop_
_entity.id
_entity.type
_entity.pdbx_description
1 polymer ?
#
loop_
_entity_poly.entity_id
_entity_poly.type
_entity_poly.pdbx_seq_one_letter_code
_entity_poly.pdbx_strand_id
1 'polypeptide(L)'
;SIQDELLSEEFEKCRASNTRFFPPPLQRLQDLLKASDLDDAVETKNLKNMIVKSCMRDMYHYARVSGLHVMETVVEAALSAIKKEQFEDASN
;
A
#
# COMPACT_ATOMS: atom_id res chain seq x y z
N SER A 1 -8.10 -19.59 5.92
CA SER A 1 -9.48 -19.10 5.68
C SER A 1 -9.67 -18.92 4.19
N ILE A 2 -10.90 -18.98 3.66
CA ILE A 2 -11.19 -18.63 2.25
C ILE A 2 -10.65 -17.23 1.91
N GLN A 3 -10.66 -16.31 2.88
CA GLN A 3 -10.05 -14.98 2.73
C GLN A 3 -8.52 -15.03 2.56
N ASP A 4 -7.83 -15.93 3.27
CA ASP A 4 -6.36 -16.05 3.16
C ASP A 4 -5.97 -16.65 1.80
N GLU A 5 -6.79 -17.55 1.25
CA GLU A 5 -6.58 -18.20 -0.04
C GLU A 5 -6.79 -17.21 -1.21
N LEU A 6 -7.84 -16.39 -1.15
CA LEU A 6 -8.09 -15.33 -2.14
C LEU A 6 -6.94 -14.31 -2.18
N LEU A 7 -6.45 -13.92 -0.99
CA LEU A 7 -5.32 -13.02 -0.88
C LEU A 7 -4.05 -13.67 -1.45
N SER A 8 -3.78 -14.93 -1.12
CA SER A 8 -2.65 -15.72 -1.65
C SER A 8 -2.54 -15.63 -3.17
N GLU A 9 -3.64 -15.82 -3.88
CA GLU A 9 -3.70 -15.72 -5.34
C GLU A 9 -3.42 -14.31 -5.88
N GLU A 10 -3.89 -13.26 -5.19
CA GLU A 10 -3.58 -11.88 -5.56
C GLU A 10 -2.07 -11.59 -5.44
N PHE A 11 -1.40 -12.12 -4.41
CA PHE A 11 0.04 -11.94 -4.25
C PHE A 11 0.84 -12.63 -5.35
N GLU A 12 0.48 -13.86 -5.71
CA GLU A 12 1.15 -14.60 -6.78
C GLU A 12 1.05 -13.87 -8.12
N LYS A 13 -0.11 -13.28 -8.41
CA LYS A 13 -0.31 -12.43 -9.61
C LYS A 13 0.57 -11.18 -9.57
N CYS A 14 0.63 -10.48 -8.42
CA CYS A 14 1.51 -9.32 -8.27
C CYS A 14 2.98 -9.70 -8.46
N ARG A 15 3.45 -10.79 -7.85
CA ARG A 15 4.83 -11.26 -7.92
C ARG A 15 5.23 -11.69 -9.34
N ALA A 16 4.37 -12.44 -10.03
CA ALA A 16 4.63 -12.91 -11.39
C ALA A 16 4.71 -11.79 -12.43
N SER A 17 4.10 -10.63 -12.15
CA SER A 17 4.00 -9.55 -13.13
C SER A 17 5.27 -8.71 -13.31
N ASN A 18 6.28 -8.79 -12.42
CA ASN A 18 7.46 -7.89 -12.38
C ASN A 18 7.15 -6.37 -12.35
N THR A 19 5.89 -5.99 -12.48
CA THR A 19 5.39 -4.63 -12.47
C THR A 19 5.02 -4.24 -11.06
N ARG A 20 5.93 -3.48 -10.44
CA ARG A 20 5.71 -2.62 -9.26
C ARG A 20 4.97 -3.33 -8.12
N PHE A 21 5.76 -3.91 -7.21
CA PHE A 21 5.25 -4.46 -5.95
C PHE A 21 4.71 -3.31 -5.09
N PHE A 22 3.43 -2.98 -5.26
CA PHE A 22 2.72 -2.05 -4.40
C PHE A 22 1.64 -2.82 -3.66
N PRO A 23 1.83 -3.13 -2.37
CA PRO A 23 0.91 -3.98 -1.64
C PRO A 23 -0.47 -3.28 -1.54
N PRO A 24 -1.59 -4.02 -1.70
CA PRO A 24 -2.93 -3.45 -1.70
C PRO A 24 -3.26 -2.55 -0.48
N PRO A 25 -2.80 -2.83 0.75
CA PRO A 25 -3.00 -1.90 1.88
C PRO A 25 -2.39 -0.51 1.65
N LEU A 26 -1.18 -0.44 1.07
CA LEU A 26 -0.54 0.85 0.78
C LEU A 26 -1.23 1.56 -0.40
N GLN A 27 -1.77 0.81 -1.39
CA GLN A 27 -2.57 1.38 -2.47
C GLN A 27 -3.81 2.09 -1.92
N ARG A 28 -4.57 1.39 -1.08
CA ARG A 28 -5.77 1.97 -0.44
C ARG A 28 -5.44 3.18 0.41
N LEU A 29 -4.33 3.15 1.16
CA LEU A 29 -3.87 4.32 1.92
C LEU A 29 -3.62 5.51 1.00
N GLN A 30 -2.90 5.32 -0.10
CA GLN A 30 -2.62 6.39 -1.06
C GLN A 30 -3.90 6.96 -1.67
N ASP A 31 -4.84 6.10 -2.06
CA ASP A 31 -6.11 6.52 -2.67
C ASP A 31 -6.98 7.30 -1.67
N LEU A 32 -7.04 6.86 -0.42
CA LEU A 32 -7.74 7.56 0.66
C LEU A 32 -7.10 8.93 0.96
N LEU A 33 -5.77 9.02 0.96
CA LEU A 33 -5.07 10.28 1.16
C LEU A 33 -5.28 11.26 0.00
N LYS A 34 -5.40 10.77 -1.24
CA LYS A 34 -5.71 11.59 -2.43
C LYS A 34 -7.17 12.04 -2.48
N ALA A 35 -8.10 11.19 -2.05
CA ALA A 35 -9.53 11.51 -1.99
C ALA A 35 -9.88 12.48 -0.85
N SER A 36 -8.96 12.67 0.09
CA SER A 36 -9.11 13.52 1.26
C SER A 36 -8.68 14.96 0.99
N ASP A 37 -9.43 15.71 0.16
CA ASP A 37 -9.37 17.19 0.14
C ASP A 37 -10.02 17.72 1.42
N LEU A 38 -9.33 17.57 2.55
CA LEU A 38 -9.90 17.85 3.86
C LEU A 38 -9.55 19.27 4.31
N ASP A 39 -10.53 20.15 4.16
CA ASP A 39 -10.46 21.60 4.38
C ASP A 39 -10.46 22.02 5.88
N ASP A 40 -10.70 21.07 6.80
CA ASP A 40 -10.82 21.35 8.24
C ASP A 40 -9.73 20.65 9.08
N ALA A 41 -8.76 21.41 9.58
CA ALA A 41 -7.44 20.90 10.01
C ALA A 41 -7.47 19.92 11.21
N VAL A 42 -8.47 19.99 12.09
CA VAL A 42 -8.51 19.19 13.34
C VAL A 42 -9.16 17.82 13.11
N GLU A 43 -10.33 17.76 12.48
CA GLU A 43 -10.99 16.51 12.10
C GLU A 43 -10.15 15.71 11.10
N THR A 44 -9.44 16.43 10.22
CA THR A 44 -8.47 15.86 9.28
C THR A 44 -7.36 15.04 9.96
N LYS A 45 -6.85 15.50 11.10
CA LYS A 45 -5.75 14.83 11.80
C LYS A 45 -6.20 13.52 12.44
N ASN A 46 -7.39 13.51 13.03
CA ASN A 46 -7.98 12.31 13.63
C ASN A 46 -8.30 11.26 12.57
N LEU A 47 -8.90 11.68 11.46
CA LEU A 47 -9.21 10.82 10.31
C LEU A 47 -7.93 10.23 9.69
N LYS A 48 -6.90 11.05 9.45
CA LYS A 48 -5.59 10.57 8.94
C LYS A 48 -4.96 9.53 9.86
N ASN A 49 -4.97 9.78 11.17
CA ASN A 49 -4.46 8.81 12.15
C ASN A 49 -5.26 7.49 12.13
N MET A 50 -6.58 7.55 11.96
CA MET A 50 -7.42 6.35 11.86
C MET A 50 -7.10 5.56 10.59
N ILE A 51 -6.97 6.24 9.45
CA ILE A 51 -6.61 5.63 8.16
C ILE A 51 -5.24 4.96 8.25
N VAL A 52 -4.23 5.63 8.82
CA VAL A 52 -2.88 5.06 9.01
C VAL A 52 -2.90 3.84 9.93
N LYS A 53 -3.64 3.89 11.04
CA LYS A 53 -3.80 2.73 11.95
C LYS A 53 -4.49 1.55 11.25
N SER A 54 -5.48 1.83 10.39
CA SER A 54 -6.14 0.81 9.59
C SER A 54 -5.15 0.18 8.61
N CYS A 55 -4.40 1.00 7.88
CA CYS A 55 -3.37 0.53 6.94
C CYS A 55 -2.31 -0.33 7.64
N MET A 56 -1.83 0.05 8.83
CA MET A 56 -0.87 -0.77 9.57
C MET A 56 -1.43 -2.16 9.89
N ARG A 57 -2.70 -2.24 10.31
CA ARG A 57 -3.35 -3.51 10.62
C ARG A 57 -3.47 -4.40 9.39
N ASP A 58 -3.89 -3.81 8.27
CA ASP A 58 -3.97 -4.48 6.99
C ASP A 58 -2.58 -4.95 6.51
N MET A 59 -1.52 -4.17 6.75
CA MET A 59 -0.14 -4.55 6.43
C MET A 59 0.36 -5.73 7.28
N TYR A 60 0.04 -5.77 8.58
CA TYR A 60 0.37 -6.94 9.40
C TYR A 60 -0.39 -8.20 8.94
N HIS A 61 -1.65 -8.04 8.53
CA HIS A 61 -2.43 -9.14 7.98
C HIS A 61 -1.86 -9.60 6.64
N TYR A 62 -1.57 -8.67 5.73
CA TYR A 62 -0.91 -8.91 4.45
C TYR A 62 0.37 -9.71 4.63
N ALA A 63 1.29 -9.24 5.49
CA ALA A 63 2.56 -9.91 5.78
C ALA A 63 2.39 -11.32 6.34
N ARG A 64 1.40 -11.51 7.22
CA ARG A 64 1.09 -12.83 7.78
C ARG A 64 0.63 -13.81 6.70
N VAL A 65 -0.23 -13.38 5.78
CA VAL A 65 -0.77 -14.25 4.73
C VAL A 65 0.26 -14.50 3.62
N SER A 66 1.03 -13.47 3.26
CA SER A 66 2.03 -13.56 2.19
C SER A 66 3.34 -14.21 2.61
N GLY A 67 3.57 -14.35 3.92
CA GLY A 67 4.85 -14.78 4.46
C GLY A 67 5.99 -13.78 4.26
N LEU A 68 5.69 -12.52 3.92
CA LEU A 68 6.68 -11.47 3.68
C LEU A 68 6.90 -10.62 4.92
N HIS A 69 8.10 -10.09 5.08
CA HIS A 69 8.38 -9.15 6.16
C HIS A 69 7.77 -7.77 5.86
N VAL A 70 7.01 -7.21 6.81
CA VAL A 70 6.31 -5.91 6.64
C VAL A 70 7.28 -4.83 6.19
N MET A 71 8.45 -4.72 6.83
CA MET A 71 9.42 -3.66 6.50
C MET A 71 9.99 -3.84 5.10
N GLU A 72 10.27 -5.08 4.69
CA GLU A 72 10.80 -5.37 3.35
C GLU A 72 9.79 -4.93 2.29
N THR A 73 8.51 -5.30 2.48
CA THR A 73 7.41 -4.88 1.60
C THR A 73 7.28 -3.34 1.53
N VAL A 74 7.38 -2.64 2.66
CA VAL A 74 7.30 -1.17 2.69
C VAL A 74 8.49 -0.53 1.94
N VAL A 75 9.70 -1.06 2.13
CA VAL A 75 10.89 -0.56 1.45
C VAL A 75 10.81 -0.80 -0.06
N GLU A 76 10.39 -1.99 -0.49
CA GLU A 76 10.17 -2.31 -1.91
C GLU A 76 9.13 -1.40 -2.56
N ALA A 77 8.03 -1.14 -1.86
CA ALA A 77 6.98 -0.22 -2.31
C ALA A 77 7.50 1.21 -2.43
N ALA A 78 8.29 1.68 -1.46
CA ALA A 78 8.91 3.01 -1.48
C ALA A 78 9.92 3.15 -2.64
N LEU A 79 10.80 2.16 -2.82
CA LEU A 79 11.74 2.12 -3.94
C LEU A 79 11.02 2.09 -5.30
N SER A 80 9.91 1.35 -5.40
CA SER A 80 9.07 1.30 -6.60
C SER A 80 8.39 2.63 -6.89
N ALA A 81 7.92 3.34 -5.85
CA ALA A 81 7.34 4.67 -5.99
C ALA A 81 8.38 5.71 -6.48
N ILE A 82 9.58 5.71 -5.89
CA ILE A 82 10.68 6.58 -6.31
C ILE A 82 11.06 6.33 -7.77
N LYS A 83 11.19 5.05 -8.18
CA LYS A 83 11.46 4.71 -9.59
C LYS A 83 10.36 5.25 -10.49
N LYS A 84 9.09 5.10 -10.10
CA LYS A 84 7.97 5.60 -10.90
C LYS A 84 8.05 7.12 -11.10
N GLU A 85 8.29 7.89 -10.03
CA GLU A 85 8.46 9.35 -10.11
C GLU A 85 9.63 9.74 -11.03
N GLN A 86 10.79 9.12 -10.86
CA GLN A 86 12.00 9.41 -11.66
C GLN A 86 11.85 9.10 -13.16
N PHE A 87 11.07 8.10 -13.53
CA PHE A 87 10.82 7.76 -14.93
C PHE A 87 9.62 8.51 -15.54
N GLU A 88 8.61 8.88 -14.75
CA GLU A 88 7.51 9.74 -15.21
C GLU A 88 8.00 11.18 -15.46
N ASP A 89 8.95 11.68 -14.67
CA ASP A 89 9.58 13.00 -14.88
C ASP A 89 10.53 13.04 -16.09
N ALA A 90 11.16 11.92 -16.47
CA ALA A 90 12.07 11.84 -17.62
C ALA A 90 11.36 11.69 -18.98
N SER A 91 10.04 11.46 -18.98
CA SER A 91 9.22 11.24 -20.17
C SER A 91 8.37 12.46 -20.57
N ASN A 92 8.57 13.62 -19.93
CA ASN A 92 7.79 14.85 -20.16
C ASN A 92 8.64 15.98 -20.74
#